data_AF-A0A5A7MS12-F1
#
_entry.id   AF-A0A5A7MS12-F1
#
_cell.length_a   1.000
_cell.length_b   1.000
_cell.length_c   1.000
_cell.angle_alpha   90.00
_cell.angle_beta   90.00
_cell.angle_gamma   90.00
#
_symmetry.space_group_name_H-M   'P 1'
#
loop_
_entity.id
_entity.type
_entity.pdbx_description
1 polymer ?
#
loop_
_entity_poly.entity_id
_entity_poly.type
_entity_poly.pdbx_seq_one_letter_code
_entity_poly.pdbx_strand_id
1 'polypeptide(L)' 'MPTPLLRDWHHAGAYYAHKGHKIFYRRAGKGDPLLILHGFPTASWDFAPLWRISPPALM' A
#
# COMPACT_ATOMS: atom_id res chain seq x y z
N MET A 1 -6.82 18.05 6.86
CA MET A 1 -6.33 16.98 7.75
C MET A 1 -6.62 15.64 7.09
N PRO A 2 -5.66 14.70 6.96
CA PRO A 2 -5.95 13.38 6.41
C PRO A 2 -7.01 12.67 7.26
N THR A 3 -7.90 11.94 6.60
CA THR A 3 -8.92 11.13 7.28
C THR A 3 -8.25 10.05 8.14
N PRO A 4 -8.91 9.55 9.20
CA PRO A 4 -8.37 8.46 10.01
C PRO A 4 -7.94 7.26 9.16
N LEU A 5 -8.76 6.88 8.18
CA LEU A 5 -8.48 5.78 7.25
C LEU A 5 -7.18 5.97 6.44
N LEU A 6 -6.94 7.17 5.90
CA LEU A 6 -5.72 7.47 5.16
C LEU A 6 -4.48 7.45 6.08
N ARG A 7 -4.65 7.91 7.33
CA ARG A 7 -3.59 7.91 8.33
C ARG A 7 -3.19 6.48 8.71
N ASP A 8 -4.16 5.62 8.98
CA ASP A 8 -3.93 4.22 9.35
C ASP A 8 -3.21 3.46 8.22
N TRP A 9 -3.61 3.71 6.97
CA TRP A 9 -2.93 3.16 5.81
C TRP A 9 -1.47 3.57 5.71
N HIS A 10 -1.21 4.87 5.91
CA HIS A 10 0.13 5.40 5.87
C HIS A 10 1.00 4.84 7.01
N HIS A 11 0.45 4.72 8.23
CA HIS A 11 1.17 4.15 9.37
C HIS A 11 1.52 2.68 9.19
N ALA A 12 0.67 1.92 8.50
CA ALA A 12 0.88 0.50 8.29
C ALA A 12 1.71 0.21 7.01
N GLY A 13 2.26 1.22 6.35
CA GLY A 13 3.18 1.05 5.22
C GLY A 13 4.65 1.12 5.61
N ALA A 14 5.52 1.00 4.62
CA ALA A 14 6.96 1.12 4.76
C ALA A 14 7.54 1.98 3.64
N TYR A 15 8.82 2.34 3.77
CA TYR A 15 9.55 3.06 2.73
C TYR A 15 10.71 2.22 2.20
N TYR A 16 10.90 2.31 0.89
CA TYR A 16 12.08 1.79 0.20
C TYR A 16 12.90 2.97 -0.32
N ALA A 17 14.21 2.97 -0.05
CA ALA A 17 15.12 3.99 -0.55
C ALA A 17 15.67 3.55 -1.91
N HIS A 18 15.41 4.33 -2.97
CA HIS A 18 15.89 4.05 -4.31
C HIS A 18 16.49 5.31 -4.92
N LYS A 19 17.81 5.31 -5.21
CA LYS A 19 18.53 6.43 -5.84
C LYS A 19 18.27 7.79 -5.15
N GLY A 20 18.23 7.80 -3.81
CA GLY A 20 17.95 9.00 -3.02
C GLY A 20 16.45 9.34 -2.86
N HIS A 21 15.53 8.61 -3.49
CA HIS A 21 14.09 8.79 -3.35
C HIS A 21 13.52 7.82 -2.31
N LYS A 22 12.60 8.32 -1.48
CA LYS A 22 11.81 7.50 -0.55
C LYS A 22 10.50 7.10 -1.21
N ILE A 23 10.35 5.83 -1.53
CA ILE A 23 9.14 5.28 -2.15
C ILE A 23 8.31 4.60 -1.07
N PHE A 24 7.11 5.11 -0.83
CA PHE A 24 6.14 4.48 0.08
C PHE A 24 5.52 3.24 -0.58
N TYR A 25 5.39 2.14 0.17
CA TYR A 25 4.69 0.94 -0.28
C TYR A 25 3.96 0.24 0.87
N ARG A 26 3.02 -0.64 0.49
CA ARG A 26 2.31 -1.55 1.39
C ARG A 26 2.62 -2.99 1.00
N ARG A 27 2.81 -3.84 2.00
CA ARG A 27 3.05 -5.28 1.84
C ARG A 27 2.24 -6.02 2.90
N ALA A 28 1.57 -7.08 2.48
CA ALA A 28 0.89 -8.03 3.35
C ALA A 28 0.89 -9.40 2.65
N GLY A 29 0.77 -10.46 3.43
CA GLY A 29 0.55 -11.80 2.89
C GLY A 29 1.77 -12.61 2.58
N LYS A 30 1.50 -13.84 2.14
CA LYS A 30 2.49 -14.90 1.87
C LYS A 30 2.09 -15.64 0.60
N GLY A 31 3.07 -16.16 -0.14
CA GLY A 31 2.86 -16.87 -1.40
C GLY A 31 3.46 -16.14 -2.59
N ASP A 32 2.89 -16.38 -3.78
CA ASP A 32 3.40 -15.80 -5.02
C ASP A 32 3.30 -14.26 -5.00
N PRO A 33 4.37 -13.55 -5.40
CA PRO A 33 4.40 -12.11 -5.29
C PRO A 33 3.47 -11.45 -6.32
N LEU A 34 2.58 -10.57 -5.83
CA LEU A 34 1.79 -9.66 -6.63
C LEU A 34 2.25 -8.22 -6.41
N LEU A 35 2.60 -7.52 -7.49
CA LEU A 35 2.91 -6.10 -7.45
C LEU A 35 1.76 -5.29 -8.05
N ILE A 36 1.26 -4.33 -7.29
CA ILE A 36 0.22 -3.38 -7.74
C ILE A 36 0.86 -2.00 -7.84
N LEU A 37 0.74 -1.38 -9.01
CA LEU A 37 1.25 -0.04 -9.29
C LEU A 37 0.10 0.90 -9.65
N HIS A 38 0.12 2.10 -9.09
CA HIS A 38 -0.81 3.16 -9.48
C HIS A 38 -0.25 3.96 -10.67
N GLY A 39 -1.11 4.73 -11.33
CA GLY A 39 -0.75 5.67 -12.39
C GLY A 39 -0.85 7.12 -11.93
N PHE A 40 -0.71 8.06 -12.87
CA PHE A 40 -1.06 9.45 -12.64
C PHE A 40 -2.57 9.67 -12.89
N PRO A 41 -3.30 10.45 -12.08
CA PRO A 41 -2.87 11.20 -10.89
C PRO A 41 -3.22 10.49 -9.56
N THR A 42 -3.12 9.16 -9.49
CA THR A 42 -3.53 8.36 -8.32
C THR A 42 -2.36 8.01 -7.39
N ALA A 43 -2.64 7.32 -6.29
CA ALA A 43 -1.67 6.84 -5.32
C ALA A 43 -1.99 5.41 -4.86
N SER A 44 -1.11 4.81 -4.04
CA SER A 44 -1.37 3.48 -3.47
C SER A 44 -2.67 3.40 -2.64
N TRP A 45 -3.13 4.53 -2.10
CA TRP A 45 -4.36 4.62 -1.29
C TRP A 45 -5.62 4.23 -2.08
N ASP A 46 -5.64 4.45 -3.39
CA ASP A 46 -6.77 4.09 -4.25
C ASP A 46 -7.06 2.57 -4.24
N PHE A 47 -6.08 1.74 -3.85
CA PHE A 47 -6.24 0.29 -3.70
C PHE A 47 -6.69 -0.15 -2.30
N ALA A 48 -6.80 0.76 -1.32
CA ALA A 48 -7.20 0.43 0.04
C ALA A 48 -8.57 -0.29 0.15
N PRO A 49 -9.59 0.04 -0.68
CA PRO A 49 -10.84 -0.73 -0.71
C PRO A 49 -10.63 -2.18 -1.12
N LEU A 50 -9.80 -2.46 -2.13
CA LEU A 50 -9.48 -3.82 -2.57
C LEU A 50 -8.69 -4.58 -1.50
N TRP A 51 -7.82 -3.87 -0.79
CA TRP A 51 -7.00 -4.43 0.29
C TRP A 51 -7.84 -4.98 1.45
N ARG A 52 -9.02 -4.42 1.71
CA ARG A 52 -9.96 -4.89 2.74
C ARG A 52 -10.74 -6.14 2.35
N ILE A 53 -10.88 -6.39 1.04
CA ILE A 53 -11.70 -7.48 0.49
C ILE A 53 -10.84 -8.75 0.29
N SER A 54 -9.52 -8.65 0.35
CA SER A 54 -8.63 -9.80 0.20
C SER A 54 -8.78 -10.79 1.39
N PRO A 55 -8.98 -12.10 1.14
CA PRO A 55 -9.17 -13.09 2.20
C PRO A 55 -7.90 -13.29 3.05
N PRO A 56 -8.03 -13.76 4.30
CA PRO A 56 -6.97 -13.79 5.32
C PRO A 56 -5.73 -14.65 5.01
N ALA A 57 -5.64 -15.28 3.83
CA ALA A 57 -4.45 -15.99 3.38
C ALA A 57 -3.32 -15.04 2.90
N LEU A 58 -3.62 -13.76 2.70
CA LEU A 58 -2.66 -12.73 2.28
C LEU A 58 -2.40 -11.68 3.39
N MET A 59 -2.40 -12.08 4.67
CA MET A 59 -1.72 -11.33 5.74
C MET A 59 -0.61 -12.16 6.40
#